data_AF-X1VAT6-F1
#
_entry.id   AF-X1VAT6-F1
#
_cell.length_a   1.000
_cell.length_b   1.000
_cell.length_c   1.000
_cell.angle_alpha   90.00
_cell.angle_beta   90.00
_cell.angle_gamma   90.00
#
_symmetry.space_group_name_H-M   'P 1'
#
loop_
_entity.id
_entity.type
_entity.pdbx_description
1 polymer ?
#
loop_
_entity_poly.entity_id
_entity_poly.type
_entity_poly.pdbx_seq_one_letter_code
_entity_poly.pdbx_strand_id
1 'polypeptide(L)'
;MDFTGCHGFCEQGPIAFVEPEGIFYTHVSVEDVPEIAQSHLQEGKPVKRLFYKDPVTAQAVPCYKDIDFYAKQQRIVLRNCGRINPERIEDYL
;
A
#
# COMPACT_ATOMS: atom_id res chain seq x y z
N MET A 1 -14.31 -4.35 -5.69
CA MET A 1 -13.97 -3.30 -4.73
C MET A 1 -13.74 -2.01 -5.47
N ASP A 2 -14.43 -0.95 -5.06
CA ASP A 2 -14.36 0.35 -5.72
C ASP A 2 -13.33 1.26 -5.03
N PHE A 3 -13.33 1.28 -3.69
CA PHE A 3 -12.30 1.92 -2.86
C PHE A 3 -12.17 1.19 -1.52
N THR A 4 -11.10 1.48 -0.77
CA THR A 4 -10.86 0.96 0.57
C THR A 4 -10.64 2.09 1.56
N GLY A 5 -10.73 1.78 2.86
CA GLY A 5 -10.33 2.70 3.93
C GLY A 5 -8.80 2.88 4.06
N CYS A 6 -8.39 3.60 5.09
CA CYS A 6 -6.98 3.83 5.42
C CYS A 6 -6.30 2.56 5.99
N HIS A 7 -5.00 2.40 5.71
CA HIS A 7 -4.16 1.34 6.26
C HIS A 7 -3.56 1.69 7.65
N GLY A 8 -3.64 2.95 8.07
CA GLY A 8 -3.22 3.41 9.40
C GLY A 8 -1.82 4.03 9.48
N PHE A 9 -1.01 3.97 8.41
CA PHE A 9 0.32 4.59 8.37
C PHE A 9 0.28 6.01 7.79
N CYS A 10 -0.41 6.92 8.49
CA CYS A 10 -0.73 8.26 7.99
C CYS A 10 0.50 9.10 7.60
N GLU A 11 1.62 8.92 8.30
CA GLU A 11 2.88 9.64 8.01
C GLU A 11 3.41 9.35 6.59
N GLN A 12 3.11 8.19 6.02
CA GLN A 12 3.56 7.78 4.69
C GLN A 12 2.52 8.08 3.59
N GLY A 13 1.43 8.79 3.94
CA GLY A 13 0.39 9.19 3.01
C GLY A 13 0.85 10.25 1.99
N PRO A 14 0.17 10.35 0.83
CA PRO A 14 -0.85 9.43 0.30
C PRO A 14 -0.27 8.06 -0.08
N ILE A 15 -1.02 6.99 0.21
CA ILE A 15 -0.60 5.60 -0.02
C ILE A 15 -1.37 5.02 -1.19
N ALA A 16 -0.67 4.30 -2.09
CA ALA A 16 -1.29 3.43 -3.08
C ALA A 16 -0.87 1.98 -2.85
N PHE A 17 -1.82 1.06 -2.88
CA PHE A 17 -1.60 -0.37 -2.66
C PHE A 17 -1.99 -1.15 -3.93
N VAL A 18 -1.09 -2.02 -4.40
CA VAL A 18 -1.33 -2.83 -5.61
C VAL A 18 -1.48 -4.30 -5.23
N GLU A 19 -2.66 -4.85 -5.51
CA GLU A 19 -2.98 -6.27 -5.35
C GLU A 19 -2.88 -7.01 -6.69
N PRO A 20 -2.58 -8.33 -6.68
CA PRO A 20 -2.35 -9.19 -5.52
C PRO A 20 -0.91 -9.14 -4.97
N GLU A 21 0.00 -8.40 -5.60
CA GLU A 21 1.44 -8.39 -5.29
C GLU A 21 1.75 -7.89 -3.88
N GLY A 22 0.89 -7.03 -3.32
CA GLY A 22 1.08 -6.43 -2.00
C GLY A 22 2.09 -5.27 -2.00
N ILE A 23 2.32 -4.66 -3.17
CA ILE A 23 3.21 -3.51 -3.32
C ILE A 23 2.61 -2.29 -2.63
N PHE A 24 3.44 -1.59 -1.84
CA PHE A 24 3.08 -0.45 -1.02
C PHE A 24 3.85 0.79 -1.45
N TYR A 25 3.17 1.70 -2.13
CA TYR A 25 3.72 2.99 -2.52
C TYR A 25 3.37 4.07 -1.50
N THR A 26 4.34 4.91 -1.17
CA THR A 26 4.26 6.00 -0.20
C THR A 26 4.41 7.36 -0.87
N HIS A 27 3.80 8.39 -0.29
CA HIS A 27 3.87 9.77 -0.78
C HIS A 27 3.52 9.93 -2.27
N VAL A 28 2.55 9.15 -2.73
CA VAL A 28 2.13 9.17 -4.15
C VAL A 28 1.48 10.50 -4.48
N SER A 29 1.91 11.11 -5.59
CA SER A 29 1.28 12.28 -6.17
C SER A 29 0.50 11.93 -7.45
N VAL A 30 -0.30 12.88 -7.96
CA VAL A 30 -1.09 12.65 -9.19
C VAL A 30 -0.17 12.43 -10.40
N GLU A 31 1.01 13.06 -10.40
CA GLU A 31 2.01 12.97 -11.45
C GLU A 31 2.68 11.59 -11.51
N ASP A 32 2.63 10.83 -10.43
CA ASP A 32 3.17 9.47 -10.36
C ASP A 32 2.25 8.43 -11.04
N VAL A 33 0.95 8.73 -11.17
CA VAL A 33 -0.07 7.78 -11.65
C VAL A 33 0.26 7.22 -13.05
N PRO A 34 0.66 8.03 -14.05
CA PRO A 34 1.04 7.50 -15.36
C PRO A 34 2.23 6.54 -15.31
N GLU A 35 3.24 6.82 -14.46
CA GLU A 35 4.41 5.96 -14.31
C GLU A 35 4.03 4.63 -13.65
N ILE A 36 3.21 4.66 -12.59
CA ILE A 36 2.70 3.45 -11.93
C ILE A 36 1.90 2.61 -12.94
N ALA A 37 0.99 3.23 -13.69
CA ALA A 37 0.15 2.51 -14.65
C ALA A 37 1.00 1.86 -15.76
N GLN A 38 1.94 2.59 -16.35
CA GLN A 38 2.75 2.09 -17.47
C GLN A 38 3.86 1.14 -17.00
N SER A 39 4.72 1.58 -16.08
CA SER A 39 5.87 0.80 -15.65
C SER A 39 5.44 -0.40 -14.82
N HIS A 40 4.59 -0.20 -13.81
CA HIS A 40 4.23 -1.29 -12.90
C HIS A 40 3.09 -2.13 -13.46
N LEU A 41 1.91 -1.55 -13.69
CA LEU A 41 0.73 -2.35 -14.01
C LEU A 41 0.77 -2.97 -15.41
N GLN A 42 1.36 -2.28 -16.39
CA GLN A 42 1.46 -2.79 -17.76
C GLN A 42 2.74 -3.58 -18.04
N GLU A 43 3.90 -3.14 -17.54
CA GLU A 43 5.19 -3.79 -17.81
C GLU A 43 5.70 -4.70 -16.68
N GLY A 44 5.04 -4.73 -15.53
CA GLY A 44 5.45 -5.54 -14.38
C GLY A 44 6.70 -5.02 -13.65
N LYS A 45 7.03 -3.73 -13.79
CA LYS A 45 8.22 -3.08 -13.19
C LYS A 45 7.80 -2.04 -12.14
N PRO A 46 7.77 -2.42 -10.86
CA PRO A 46 7.44 -1.50 -9.77
C PRO A 46 8.33 -0.25 -9.69
N VAL A 47 7.73 0.88 -9.29
CA VAL A 47 8.37 2.19 -9.21
C VAL A 47 9.14 2.33 -7.90
N LYS A 48 10.40 1.88 -7.90
CA LYS A 48 11.24 1.77 -6.68
C LYS A 48 11.39 3.06 -5.88
N ARG A 49 11.34 4.23 -6.54
CA ARG A 49 11.48 5.54 -5.86
C ARG A 49 10.31 5.83 -4.91
N LEU A 50 9.15 5.20 -5.13
CA LEU A 50 7.93 5.36 -4.35
C LEU A 50 7.79 4.32 -3.23
N PHE A 51 8.73 3.39 -3.09
CA PHE A 51 8.69 2.43 -1.99
C PHE A 51 9.00 3.10 -0.66
N TYR A 52 8.38 2.57 0.40
CA TYR A 52 8.76 2.90 1.77
C TYR A 52 10.26 2.68 1.96
N LYS A 53 10.92 3.61 2.64
CA LYS A 53 12.31 3.46 3.03
C LYS A 53 12.38 3.25 4.53
N ASP A 54 13.00 2.16 4.93
CA ASP A 54 13.26 1.90 6.34
C ASP A 54 14.15 3.02 6.91
N PRO A 55 13.74 3.70 8.00
CA PRO A 55 14.46 4.87 8.51
C PRO A 55 15.80 4.51 9.17
N VAL A 56 16.03 3.24 9.50
CA VAL A 56 17.25 2.74 10.13
C VAL A 56 18.25 2.26 9.08
N THR A 57 17.78 1.50 8.10
CA THR A 57 18.65 0.86 7.08
C THR A 57 18.70 1.61 5.75
N ALA A 58 17.82 2.59 5.55
CA ALA A 58 17.60 3.31 4.28
C ALA A 58 17.24 2.42 3.08
N GLN A 59 16.91 1.14 3.31
CA GLN A 59 16.54 0.20 2.26
C GLN A 59 15.10 0.40 1.84
N ALA A 60 14.85 0.25 0.54
CA ALA A 60 13.51 0.30 -0.02
C ALA A 60 12.78 -1.02 0.26
N VAL A 61 11.64 -0.93 0.92
CA VAL A 61 10.77 -2.07 1.27
C VAL A 61 9.53 -2.02 0.39
N PRO A 62 9.42 -2.92 -0.62
CA PRO A 62 8.33 -2.87 -1.59
C PRO A 62 6.98 -3.33 -1.01
N CYS A 63 7.02 -4.33 -0.14
CA CYS A 63 5.83 -5.11 0.22
C CYS A 63 5.29 -4.68 1.58
N TYR A 64 3.97 -4.46 1.65
CA TYR A 64 3.26 -4.06 2.88
C TYR A 64 3.60 -4.93 4.11
N LYS A 65 3.66 -6.25 3.92
CA LYS A 65 3.89 -7.23 5.01
C LYS A 65 5.30 -7.14 5.62
N ASP A 66 6.26 -6.60 4.87
CA ASP A 66 7.67 -6.53 5.24
C ASP A 66 8.03 -5.17 5.86
N ILE A 67 7.11 -4.20 5.81
CA ILE A 67 7.28 -2.91 6.47
C ILE A 67 7.15 -3.11 7.98
N ASP A 68 8.19 -2.73 8.70
CA ASP A 68 8.34 -2.92 10.15
C ASP A 68 7.14 -2.40 10.96
N PHE A 69 6.53 -1.29 10.52
CA PHE A 69 5.31 -0.74 11.11
C PHE A 69 4.19 -1.78 11.13
N TYR A 70 3.95 -2.51 10.04
CA TYR A 70 2.88 -3.52 9.96
C TYR A 70 3.32 -4.90 10.43
N ALA A 71 4.56 -5.32 10.12
CA ALA A 71 5.09 -6.65 10.45
C ALA A 71 5.05 -6.94 11.96
N LYS A 72 5.19 -5.90 12.79
CA LYS A 72 5.18 -6.01 14.25
C LYS A 72 3.77 -5.90 14.87
N GLN A 73 2.72 -5.73 14.06
CA GLN A 73 1.35 -5.56 14.53
C GLN A 73 0.50 -6.83 14.37
N GLN A 74 -0.21 -7.22 15.42
CA GLN A 74 -1.31 -8.19 15.33
C GLN A 74 -2.64 -7.45 15.17
N ARG A 75 -3.07 -7.22 13.93
CA ARG A 75 -4.28 -6.44 13.60
C ARG A 75 -5.56 -7.26 13.78
N ILE A 76 -5.94 -7.65 15.00
CA ILE A 76 -7.16 -8.46 15.24
C ILE A 76 -8.43 -7.68 14.90
N VAL A 77 -8.57 -6.49 15.50
CA VAL A 77 -9.73 -5.59 15.30
C VAL A 77 -9.63 -4.89 13.95
N LEU A 78 -8.42 -4.48 13.56
CA LEU A 78 -8.15 -3.71 12.34
C LEU A 78 -7.88 -4.58 11.11
N ARG A 79 -8.14 -5.89 11.16
CA ARG A 79 -7.80 -6.85 10.09
C ARG A 79 -8.32 -6.44 8.71
N ASN A 80 -9.48 -5.80 8.68
CA ASN A 80 -10.17 -5.41 7.44
C ASN A 80 -9.85 -3.96 7.01
N CYS A 81 -9.25 -3.14 7.89
CA CYS A 81 -8.96 -1.74 7.58
C CYS A 81 -7.88 -1.65 6.48
N GLY A 82 -8.22 -0.96 5.39
CA GLY A 82 -7.39 -0.86 4.19
C GLY A 82 -7.60 -1.98 3.18
N ARG A 83 -8.37 -3.03 3.53
CA ARG A 83 -8.55 -4.22 2.69
C ARG A 83 -9.94 -4.36 2.10
N ILE A 84 -10.95 -3.74 2.72
CA ILE A 84 -12.35 -3.84 2.27
C ILE A 84 -12.95 -2.48 2.00
N ASN A 85 -13.97 -2.43 1.15
CA ASN A 85 -14.81 -1.25 1.03
C ASN A 85 -15.68 -1.11 2.30
N PRO A 86 -15.53 -0.05 3.10
CA PRO A 86 -16.32 0.12 4.32
C PRO A 86 -17.81 0.36 4.06
N GLU A 87 -18.20 0.66 2.82
CA GLU A 87 -19.59 0.95 2.43
C GLU A 87 -20.30 -0.23 1.73
N ARG A 88 -19.64 -1.40 1.62
CA ARG A 88 -20.22 -2.60 1.00
C ARG A 88 -20.21 -3.77 1.97
N ILE A 89 -21.40 -4.26 2.33
CA ILE A 89 -21.53 -5.36 3.30
C ILE A 89 -21.00 -6.68 2.75
N GLU A 90 -21.07 -6.89 1.43
CA GLU A 90 -20.61 -8.11 0.77
C GLU A 90 -19.09 -8.28 0.87
N ASP A 91 -18.34 -7.18 1.00
CA ASP A 91 -16.88 -7.24 1.17
C ASP A 91 -16.49 -7.67 2.62
N TYR A 92 -17.45 -7.71 3.55
CA TYR A 92 -17.24 -8.13 4.94
C TYR A 92 -17.64 -9.59 5.20
N LEU A 93 -18.59 -10.14 4.44
CA LEU A 93 -19.16 -11.49 4.61
C LEU A 93 -18.25 -12.57 4.00
#